data_AF-A0A183U4M9-F1
#
_entry.id   AF-A0A183U4M9-F1
#
_cell.length_a   1.000
_cell.length_b   1.000
_cell.length_c   1.000
_cell.angle_alpha   90.00
_cell.angle_beta   90.00
_cell.angle_gamma   90.00
#
_symmetry.space_group_name_H-M   'P 1'
#
loop_
_entity.id
_entity.type
_entity.pdbx_description
1 polymer ?
#
loop_
_entity_poly.entity_id
_entity_poly.type
_entity_poly.pdbx_seq_one_letter_code
_entity_poly.pdbx_strand_id
1 'polypeptide(L)'
;LSHFFNLRSYRGGSAISGYPTCHPEAPSYAADLRYLKSKVDAGAQLIITQLFFDADVFEKFVHDCREIGITVPIIPGIMPIQSYESIRRIAAVSQLTIPESILNTLEPIKHDDDAVRSFGIRHAVEMCRHILSSGSALSVHLYTMNRESSCREILQELGLWTRTPMRSMPWKSFDGNHPLRAKEDVRPIFWSTRPKAYVFRTRDWDEFPNGRWGNSSSPAFNDLADYYLFYLKGQPTKDEQLRMYGQELESVEAVKKVFVGFITQQPNEQGVKVTRLPWNEQDLDAETNIIRDQLLWCNENGILTVNSQPSVNGAPSTDPLVGWGKPGGYCYQK
;
A
#
# COMPACT_ATOMS: atom_id res chain seq x y z
N LEU A 1 18.75 1.28 13.15
CA LEU A 1 17.97 0.89 11.95
C LEU A 1 18.72 -0.10 11.04
N SER A 2 19.94 -0.53 11.38
CA SER A 2 20.83 -1.37 10.53
C SER A 2 20.94 -2.85 10.95
N HIS A 3 20.15 -3.32 11.91
CA HIS A 3 20.16 -4.73 12.31
C HIS A 3 18.72 -5.20 12.44
N PHE A 4 18.18 -5.82 11.40
CA PHE A 4 17.11 -6.84 11.45
C PHE A 4 16.62 -7.12 10.02
N PHE A 5 17.30 -8.01 9.30
CA PHE A 5 16.65 -8.96 8.39
C PHE A 5 17.12 -10.34 8.83
N ASN A 6 16.46 -10.86 9.86
CA ASN A 6 16.85 -12.10 10.51
C ASN A 6 16.49 -13.28 9.60
N LEU A 7 17.49 -14.11 9.32
CA LEU A 7 17.38 -15.37 8.61
C LEU A 7 16.37 -16.28 9.33
N ARG A 8 15.16 -16.44 8.78
CA ARG A 8 14.26 -17.53 9.15
C ARG A 8 13.85 -18.33 7.92
N SER A 9 14.34 -19.56 7.90
CA SER A 9 13.93 -20.64 7.00
C SER A 9 12.43 -20.90 7.12
N TYR A 10 11.65 -20.42 6.15
CA TYR A 10 10.29 -20.87 5.85
C TYR A 10 10.02 -20.62 4.36
N ARG A 11 10.20 -21.63 3.49
CA ARG A 11 9.72 -21.72 2.08
C ARG A 11 9.61 -20.41 1.26
N GLY A 12 10.43 -19.42 1.55
CA GLY A 12 10.29 -18.03 1.13
C GLY A 12 11.70 -17.47 1.00
N GLY A 13 11.94 -16.78 -0.11
CA GLY A 13 13.29 -16.33 -0.44
C GLY A 13 13.85 -15.37 0.60
N SER A 14 15.14 -15.53 0.92
CA SER A 14 15.86 -14.68 1.85
C SER A 14 16.51 -13.52 1.10
N ALA A 15 16.24 -12.29 1.55
CA ALA A 15 16.90 -11.09 1.07
C ALA A 15 17.94 -10.60 2.10
N ILE A 16 19.06 -10.05 1.62
CA ILE A 16 20.12 -9.48 2.45
C ILE A 16 20.42 -8.04 2.04
N SER A 17 21.03 -7.26 2.94
CA SER A 17 21.49 -5.91 2.62
C SER A 17 22.84 -5.92 1.92
N GLY A 18 23.02 -5.02 0.95
CA GLY A 18 24.30 -4.70 0.31
C GLY A 18 24.66 -3.22 0.50
N TYR A 19 25.94 -2.88 0.53
CA TYR A 19 26.41 -1.51 0.80
C TYR A 19 27.30 -1.02 -0.37
N PRO A 20 26.76 -0.23 -1.31
CA PRO A 20 27.51 0.23 -2.48
C PRO A 20 28.78 1.01 -2.14
N THR A 21 28.80 1.67 -0.98
CA THR A 21 29.92 2.48 -0.49
C THR A 21 30.69 1.85 0.67
N CYS A 22 30.62 0.52 0.85
CA CYS A 22 31.15 -0.23 2.00
C CYS A 22 30.34 -0.05 3.29
N HIS A 23 30.13 -1.14 4.03
CA HIS A 23 29.60 -1.09 5.39
C HIS A 23 30.55 -0.31 6.32
N PRO A 24 30.06 0.58 7.21
CA PRO A 24 30.90 1.37 8.11
C PRO A 24 31.81 0.56 9.04
N GLU A 25 31.36 -0.63 9.45
CA GLU A 25 32.11 -1.52 10.33
C GLU A 25 33.02 -2.50 9.55
N ALA A 26 32.98 -2.48 8.21
CA ALA A 26 33.83 -3.35 7.41
C ALA A 26 35.25 -2.77 7.29
N PRO A 27 36.29 -3.60 7.37
CA PRO A 27 37.67 -3.14 7.35
C PRO A 27 38.11 -2.62 5.97
N SER A 28 37.41 -3.00 4.90
CA SER A 28 37.59 -2.47 3.54
C SER A 28 36.42 -2.87 2.66
N TYR A 29 36.22 -2.14 1.56
CA TYR A 29 35.21 -2.48 0.55
C TYR A 29 35.36 -3.91 -0.01
N ALA A 30 36.60 -4.34 -0.27
CA ALA A 30 36.88 -5.70 -0.74
C ALA A 30 36.59 -6.78 0.32
N ALA A 31 36.74 -6.46 1.61
CA ALA A 31 36.32 -7.38 2.67
C ALA A 31 34.79 -7.46 2.77
N ASP A 32 34.11 -6.31 2.67
CA ASP A 32 32.64 -6.24 2.71
C ASP A 32 32.00 -7.06 1.57
N LEU A 33 32.52 -6.92 0.35
CA LEU A 33 32.09 -7.71 -0.80
C LEU A 33 32.30 -9.21 -0.61
N ARG A 34 33.42 -9.64 -0.01
CA ARG A 34 33.65 -11.06 0.31
C ARG A 34 32.65 -11.58 1.35
N TYR A 35 32.32 -10.80 2.36
CA TYR A 35 31.27 -11.16 3.32
C TYR A 35 29.88 -11.23 2.68
N LEU A 36 29.57 -10.30 1.77
CA LEU A 36 28.35 -10.33 0.99
C LEU A 36 28.25 -11.62 0.16
N LYS A 37 29.33 -12.00 -0.54
CA LYS A 37 29.40 -13.27 -1.28
C LYS A 37 29.14 -14.48 -0.38
N SER A 38 29.76 -14.54 0.79
CA SER A 38 29.52 -15.63 1.76
C SER A 38 28.05 -15.74 2.19
N LYS A 39 27.34 -14.62 2.33
CA LYS A 39 25.90 -14.61 2.66
C LYS A 39 25.05 -15.12 1.49
N VAL A 40 25.43 -14.78 0.25
CA VAL A 40 24.79 -15.31 -0.96
C VAL A 40 25.03 -16.81 -1.08
N ASP A 41 26.26 -17.27 -0.84
CA ASP A 41 26.61 -18.69 -0.87
C ASP A 41 25.92 -19.51 0.22
N ALA A 42 25.59 -18.87 1.35
CA ALA A 42 24.76 -19.45 2.40
C ALA A 42 23.25 -19.54 2.02
N GLY A 43 22.86 -19.09 0.83
CA GLY A 43 21.51 -19.26 0.28
C GLY A 43 20.67 -17.99 0.21
N ALA A 44 21.25 -16.80 0.32
CA ALA A 44 20.51 -15.56 0.03
C ALA A 44 20.16 -15.46 -1.45
N GLN A 45 18.94 -15.01 -1.77
CA GLN A 45 18.37 -15.03 -3.13
C GLN A 45 18.15 -13.64 -3.71
N LEU A 46 18.34 -12.59 -2.91
CA LEU A 46 18.12 -11.20 -3.28
C LEU A 46 19.02 -10.29 -2.46
N ILE A 47 19.57 -9.27 -3.09
CA ILE A 47 20.27 -8.17 -2.40
C ILE A 47 19.44 -6.90 -2.57
N ILE A 48 19.17 -6.18 -1.48
CA ILE A 48 18.65 -4.81 -1.51
C ILE A 48 19.75 -3.89 -0.98
N THR A 49 20.13 -2.89 -1.76
CA THR A 49 21.22 -2.01 -1.36
C THR A 49 20.77 -0.97 -0.35
N GLN A 50 21.71 -0.54 0.49
CA GLN A 50 21.63 0.73 1.19
C GLN A 50 21.50 1.88 0.18
N LEU A 51 20.98 3.02 0.64
CA LEU A 51 20.87 4.24 -0.15
C LEU A 51 22.22 4.77 -0.64
N PHE A 52 22.19 5.42 -1.79
CA PHE A 52 23.32 6.08 -2.44
C PHE A 52 22.80 7.32 -3.18
N PHE A 53 23.73 8.17 -3.63
CA PHE A 53 23.40 9.47 -4.24
C PHE A 53 23.66 9.55 -5.74
N ASP A 54 24.39 8.58 -6.28
CA ASP A 54 24.86 8.57 -7.66
C ASP A 54 24.63 7.19 -8.28
N ALA A 55 24.10 7.16 -9.50
CA ALA A 55 23.87 5.93 -10.23
C ALA A 55 25.19 5.17 -10.45
N ASP A 56 26.28 5.86 -10.74
CA ASP A 56 27.57 5.26 -11.06
C ASP A 56 28.13 4.43 -9.88
N VAL A 57 27.83 4.85 -8.65
CA VAL A 57 28.19 4.11 -7.42
C VAL A 57 27.49 2.76 -7.38
N PHE A 58 26.20 2.72 -7.77
CA PHE A 58 25.45 1.48 -7.84
C PHE A 58 25.94 0.58 -8.97
N GLU A 59 26.19 1.13 -10.17
CA GLU A 59 26.67 0.34 -11.31
C GLU A 59 28.02 -0.29 -11.03
N LYS A 60 28.94 0.47 -10.44
CA LYS A 60 30.22 -0.06 -9.97
C LYS A 60 30.03 -1.20 -8.97
N PHE A 61 29.15 -1.04 -7.99
CA PHE A 61 28.85 -2.09 -7.02
C PHE A 61 28.28 -3.35 -7.67
N VAL A 62 27.39 -3.22 -8.65
CA VAL A 62 26.87 -4.35 -9.43
C VAL A 62 28.01 -5.05 -10.18
N HIS A 63 28.86 -4.28 -10.88
CA HIS A 63 30.03 -4.83 -11.59
C HIS A 63 30.95 -5.61 -10.65
N ASP A 64 31.37 -5.01 -9.53
CA ASP A 64 32.26 -5.65 -8.56
C ASP A 64 31.64 -6.91 -7.95
N CYS A 65 30.32 -6.91 -7.73
CA CYS A 65 29.57 -8.09 -7.30
C CYS A 65 29.58 -9.20 -8.35
N ARG A 66 29.46 -8.86 -9.65
CA ARG A 66 29.52 -9.84 -10.74
C ARG A 66 30.92 -10.43 -10.88
N GLU A 67 31.98 -9.62 -10.76
CA GLU A 67 33.38 -10.08 -10.83
C GLU A 67 33.72 -11.15 -9.79
N ILE A 68 33.09 -11.09 -8.60
CA ILE A 68 33.28 -12.10 -7.54
C ILE A 68 32.24 -13.24 -7.57
N GLY A 69 31.43 -13.31 -8.64
CA GLY A 69 30.48 -14.41 -8.89
C GLY A 69 29.15 -14.31 -8.14
N ILE A 70 28.75 -13.13 -7.66
CA ILE A 70 27.38 -12.93 -7.16
C ILE A 70 26.45 -12.82 -8.37
N THR A 71 25.48 -13.72 -8.50
CA THR A 71 24.54 -13.76 -9.64
C THR A 71 23.09 -13.46 -9.26
N VAL A 72 22.77 -13.40 -7.96
CA VAL A 72 21.43 -13.06 -7.49
C VAL A 72 21.03 -11.63 -7.91
N PRO A 73 19.73 -11.33 -8.03
CA PRO A 73 19.25 -9.98 -8.29
C PRO A 73 19.73 -8.99 -7.22
N ILE A 74 20.09 -7.78 -7.67
CA ILE A 74 20.51 -6.66 -6.80
C ILE A 74 19.53 -5.52 -7.07
N ILE A 75 18.79 -5.09 -6.05
CA ILE A 75 17.80 -4.01 -6.16
C ILE A 75 18.39 -2.75 -5.49
N PRO A 76 18.47 -1.62 -6.23
CA PRO A 76 18.93 -0.35 -5.67
C PRO A 76 17.92 0.21 -4.67
N GLY A 77 18.41 0.57 -3.48
CA GLY A 77 17.68 1.36 -2.51
C GLY A 77 17.75 2.85 -2.83
N ILE A 78 16.63 3.46 -3.19
CA ILE A 78 16.54 4.87 -3.59
C ILE A 78 15.75 5.64 -2.54
N MET A 79 16.33 6.72 -2.02
CA MET A 79 15.67 7.59 -1.06
C MET A 79 15.48 8.99 -1.65
N PRO A 80 14.24 9.43 -1.87
CA PRO A 80 13.97 10.80 -2.31
C PRO A 80 14.41 11.82 -1.26
N ILE A 81 15.10 12.87 -1.67
CA ILE A 81 15.43 13.99 -0.79
C ILE A 81 14.15 14.80 -0.53
N GLN A 82 13.83 15.06 0.73
CA GLN A 82 12.59 15.73 1.12
C GLN A 82 12.82 17.05 1.86
N SER A 83 13.92 17.18 2.60
CA SER A 83 14.36 18.43 3.21
C SER A 83 15.87 18.42 3.42
N TYR A 84 16.47 19.60 3.54
CA TYR A 84 17.91 19.76 3.71
C TYR A 84 18.41 19.13 5.02
N GLU A 85 17.67 19.32 6.11
CA GLU A 85 18.03 18.73 7.40
C GLU A 85 17.93 17.19 7.37
N SER A 86 16.87 16.65 6.75
CA SER A 86 16.67 15.20 6.66
C SER A 86 17.82 14.53 5.94
N ILE A 87 18.31 15.11 4.84
CA ILE A 87 19.38 14.47 4.07
C ILE A 87 20.71 14.48 4.81
N ARG A 88 21.02 15.58 5.53
CA ARG A 88 22.22 15.65 6.38
C ARG A 88 22.16 14.65 7.54
N ARG A 89 21.00 14.52 8.19
CA ARG A 89 20.80 13.56 9.27
C ARG A 89 20.96 12.12 8.78
N ILE A 90 20.36 11.78 7.64
CA ILE A 90 20.41 10.43 7.10
C ILE A 90 21.81 10.08 6.62
N ALA A 91 22.52 11.03 5.99
CA ALA A 91 23.92 10.88 5.64
C ALA A 91 24.80 10.62 6.87
N ALA A 92 24.61 11.39 7.96
CA ALA A 92 25.36 11.19 9.20
C ALA A 92 25.08 9.81 9.84
N VAL A 93 23.81 9.41 9.93
CA VAL A 93 23.43 8.10 10.52
C VAL A 93 23.89 6.92 9.65
N SER A 94 23.89 7.09 8.33
CA SER A 94 24.29 6.05 7.38
C SER A 94 25.79 6.07 7.10
N GLN A 95 26.53 7.04 7.65
CA GLN A 95 27.95 7.32 7.36
C GLN A 95 28.23 7.43 5.86
N LEU A 96 27.34 8.13 5.15
CA LEU A 96 27.44 8.40 3.73
C LEU A 96 27.90 9.83 3.51
N THR A 97 28.74 10.03 2.50
CA THR A 97 29.10 11.36 2.02
C THR A 97 28.11 11.81 0.97
N ILE A 98 27.50 12.98 1.19
CA ILE A 98 26.65 13.62 0.17
C ILE A 98 27.59 14.26 -0.87
N PRO A 99 27.43 13.98 -2.17
CA PRO A 99 28.20 14.63 -3.22
C PRO A 99 28.13 16.15 -3.13
N GLU A 100 29.26 16.83 -3.37
CA GLU A 100 29.32 18.31 -3.34
C GLU A 100 28.38 18.93 -4.38
N SER A 101 28.17 18.28 -5.53
CA SER A 101 27.21 18.72 -6.56
C SER A 101 25.79 18.85 -6.01
N ILE A 102 25.36 17.89 -5.18
CA ILE A 102 24.06 17.90 -4.51
C ILE A 102 24.02 19.00 -3.45
N LEU A 103 25.06 19.11 -2.61
CA LEU A 103 25.12 20.15 -1.57
C LEU A 103 25.11 21.56 -2.17
N ASN A 104 25.89 21.82 -3.22
CA ASN A 104 25.96 23.11 -3.89
C ASN A 104 24.61 23.52 -4.49
N THR A 105 23.80 22.55 -4.92
CA THR A 105 22.46 22.83 -5.45
C THR A 105 21.45 23.05 -4.32
N LEU A 106 21.59 22.33 -3.20
CA LEU A 106 20.66 22.40 -2.08
C LEU A 106 20.92 23.59 -1.14
N GLU A 107 22.17 24.04 -0.98
CA GLU A 107 22.55 25.09 -0.03
C GLU A 107 21.79 26.42 -0.26
N PRO A 108 21.60 26.91 -1.50
CA PRO A 108 20.85 28.14 -1.77
C PRO A 108 19.35 28.02 -1.45
N ILE A 109 18.79 26.81 -1.53
CA ILE A 109 17.35 26.54 -1.34
C ILE A 109 17.04 25.86 0.00
N LYS A 110 18.01 25.79 0.93
CA LYS A 110 17.90 25.00 2.18
C LYS A 110 16.75 25.38 3.12
N HIS A 111 16.16 26.57 2.94
CA HIS A 111 15.03 27.08 3.72
C HIS A 111 13.70 27.03 2.96
N ASP A 112 13.69 26.49 1.74
CA ASP A 112 12.52 26.27 0.91
C ASP A 112 12.29 24.76 0.73
N ASP A 113 11.46 24.18 1.61
CA ASP A 113 11.19 22.75 1.62
C ASP A 113 10.56 22.25 0.31
N ASP A 114 9.74 23.06 -0.36
CA ASP A 114 9.11 22.70 -1.63
C ASP A 114 10.14 22.67 -2.77
N ALA A 115 11.05 23.64 -2.81
CA ALA A 115 12.17 23.63 -3.75
C ALA A 115 13.11 22.44 -3.52
N VAL A 116 13.45 22.14 -2.27
CA VAL A 116 14.30 20.98 -1.92
C VAL A 116 13.62 19.66 -2.30
N ARG A 117 12.33 19.51 -2.00
CA ARG A 117 11.55 18.33 -2.39
C ARG A 117 11.50 18.19 -3.91
N SER A 118 11.27 19.27 -4.63
CA SER A 118 11.23 19.27 -6.10
C SER A 118 12.57 18.86 -6.71
N PHE A 119 13.68 19.35 -6.15
CA PHE A 119 15.03 18.88 -6.52
C PHE A 119 15.20 17.38 -6.23
N GLY A 120 14.82 16.93 -5.04
CA GLY A 120 14.95 15.53 -4.63
C GLY A 120 14.17 14.55 -5.51
N ILE A 121 12.99 14.95 -5.99
CA ILE A 121 12.20 14.17 -6.94
C ILE A 121 12.91 14.08 -8.28
N ARG A 122 13.36 15.21 -8.85
CA ARG A 122 14.08 15.21 -10.14
C ARG A 122 15.35 14.36 -10.07
N HIS A 123 16.16 14.54 -9.02
CA HIS A 123 17.38 13.77 -8.80
C HIS A 123 17.09 12.26 -8.72
N ALA A 124 16.08 11.86 -7.96
CA ALA A 124 15.70 10.46 -7.84
C ALA A 124 15.19 9.87 -9.17
N VAL A 125 14.41 10.65 -9.94
CA VAL A 125 13.94 10.25 -11.27
C VAL A 125 15.12 10.06 -12.24
N GLU A 126 16.06 11.00 -12.29
CA GLU A 126 17.25 10.91 -13.15
C GLU A 126 18.11 9.69 -12.80
N MET A 127 18.36 9.46 -11.51
CA MET A 127 19.09 8.29 -11.04
C MET A 127 18.37 6.97 -11.38
N CYS A 128 17.06 6.90 -11.19
CA CYS A 128 16.27 5.72 -11.56
C CYS A 128 16.28 5.49 -13.09
N ARG A 129 16.13 6.55 -13.90
CA ARG A 129 16.18 6.45 -15.36
C ARG A 129 17.53 5.93 -15.82
N HIS A 130 18.63 6.43 -15.25
CA HIS A 130 19.97 5.93 -15.54
C HIS A 130 20.06 4.43 -15.25
N ILE A 131 19.81 4.01 -14.00
CA ILE A 131 19.95 2.61 -13.58
C ILE A 131 19.07 1.63 -14.37
N LEU A 132 17.82 2.04 -14.67
CA LEU A 132 16.90 1.20 -15.43
C LEU A 132 17.29 1.12 -16.91
N SER A 133 17.80 2.22 -17.49
CA SER A 133 18.20 2.26 -18.90
C SER A 133 19.52 1.55 -19.18
N SER A 134 20.47 1.58 -18.24
CA SER A 134 21.74 0.84 -18.34
C SER A 134 21.57 -0.67 -18.19
N GLY A 135 20.43 -1.12 -17.65
CA GLY A 135 20.17 -2.52 -17.35
C GLY A 135 20.85 -3.01 -16.07
N SER A 136 21.49 -2.12 -15.31
CA SER A 136 22.12 -2.43 -14.02
C SER A 136 21.12 -2.96 -12.99
N ALA A 137 19.85 -2.56 -13.08
CA ALA A 137 18.73 -3.18 -12.38
C ALA A 137 17.43 -3.12 -13.19
N LEU A 138 16.53 -4.07 -12.94
CA LEU A 138 15.19 -4.12 -13.56
C LEU A 138 14.08 -3.53 -12.66
N SER A 139 14.42 -3.13 -11.44
CA SER A 139 13.47 -2.68 -10.42
C SER A 139 14.17 -1.77 -9.42
N VAL A 140 13.41 -0.95 -8.70
CA VAL A 140 13.94 -0.04 -7.67
C VAL A 140 13.20 -0.22 -6.35
N HIS A 141 13.89 -0.04 -5.23
CA HIS A 141 13.30 -0.06 -3.88
C HIS A 141 13.25 1.37 -3.33
N LEU A 142 12.06 1.95 -3.16
CA LEU A 142 11.91 3.32 -2.64
C LEU A 142 11.79 3.35 -1.12
N TYR A 143 12.67 4.07 -0.44
CA TYR A 143 12.53 4.40 0.97
C TYR A 143 11.50 5.54 1.15
N THR A 144 10.26 5.17 1.49
CA THR A 144 9.13 6.12 1.49
C THR A 144 9.11 7.08 2.68
N MET A 145 9.74 6.70 3.79
CA MET A 145 9.71 7.47 5.05
C MET A 145 8.28 7.81 5.50
N ASN A 146 7.32 6.89 5.26
CA ASN A 146 5.88 7.07 5.51
C ASN A 146 5.27 8.29 4.80
N ARG A 147 5.86 8.74 3.68
CA ARG A 147 5.39 9.87 2.88
C ARG A 147 5.16 9.42 1.44
N GLU A 148 3.92 9.55 0.99
CA GLU A 148 3.49 9.03 -0.30
C GLU A 148 3.86 9.96 -1.47
N SER A 149 3.69 11.28 -1.31
CA SER A 149 3.65 12.24 -2.42
C SER A 149 4.88 12.18 -3.32
N SER A 150 6.10 12.27 -2.76
CA SER A 150 7.34 12.21 -3.54
C SER A 150 7.55 10.87 -4.23
N CYS A 151 7.24 9.74 -3.57
CA CYS A 151 7.39 8.42 -4.18
C CYS A 151 6.41 8.21 -5.33
N ARG A 152 5.15 8.66 -5.15
CA ARG A 152 4.13 8.61 -6.20
C ARG A 152 4.55 9.43 -7.42
N GLU A 153 5.04 10.64 -7.21
CA GLU A 153 5.49 11.54 -8.28
C GLU A 153 6.67 10.96 -9.06
N ILE A 154 7.66 10.38 -8.37
CA ILE A 154 8.77 9.65 -9.00
C ILE A 154 8.26 8.50 -9.86
N LEU A 155 7.35 7.67 -9.33
CA LEU A 155 6.80 6.53 -10.08
C LEU A 155 5.98 6.99 -11.30
N GLN A 156 5.28 8.13 -11.21
CA GLN A 156 4.55 8.72 -12.32
C GLN A 156 5.50 9.21 -13.42
N GLU A 157 6.55 9.94 -13.04
CA GLU A 157 7.61 10.42 -13.96
C GLU A 157 8.41 9.30 -14.62
N LEU A 158 8.51 8.14 -13.97
CA LEU A 158 9.12 6.92 -14.53
C LEU A 158 8.16 6.11 -15.40
N GLY A 159 6.87 6.46 -15.45
CA GLY A 159 5.84 5.67 -16.14
C GLY A 159 5.52 4.33 -15.46
N LEU A 160 5.91 4.16 -14.19
CA LEU A 160 5.73 2.94 -13.39
C LEU A 160 4.48 3.02 -12.50
N TRP A 161 3.78 4.16 -12.46
CA TRP A 161 2.56 4.33 -11.69
C TRP A 161 1.31 3.96 -12.49
N THR A 162 0.69 2.82 -12.15
CA THR A 162 -0.60 2.44 -12.73
C THR A 162 -1.72 3.20 -12.02
N ARG A 163 -2.38 4.14 -12.73
CA ARG A 163 -3.37 5.06 -12.14
C ARG A 163 -4.61 4.37 -11.55
N THR A 164 -4.92 3.15 -11.96
CA THR A 164 -5.93 2.30 -11.30
C THR A 164 -5.62 0.85 -11.64
N PRO A 165 -5.00 0.06 -10.74
CA PRO A 165 -4.91 -1.37 -10.96
C PRO A 165 -6.34 -1.89 -11.05
N MET A 166 -6.71 -2.47 -12.19
CA MET A 166 -8.03 -3.07 -12.37
C MET A 166 -8.24 -4.10 -11.26
N ARG A 167 -9.34 -3.96 -10.53
CA ARG A 167 -9.63 -4.86 -9.42
C ARG A 167 -9.84 -6.27 -9.96
N SER A 168 -9.13 -7.25 -9.40
CA SER A 168 -9.26 -8.65 -9.82
C SER A 168 -10.60 -9.24 -9.42
N MET A 169 -11.17 -8.77 -8.31
CA MET A 169 -12.45 -9.15 -7.75
C MET A 169 -13.19 -7.90 -7.22
N PRO A 170 -14.51 -7.98 -6.98
CA PRO A 170 -15.27 -6.88 -6.34
C PRO A 170 -14.79 -6.55 -4.92
N TRP A 171 -14.06 -7.46 -4.26
CA TRP A 171 -13.42 -7.25 -2.97
C TRP A 171 -11.89 -7.40 -3.08
N LYS A 172 -11.16 -6.85 -2.11
CA LYS A 172 -9.71 -7.02 -2.03
C LYS A 172 -9.34 -8.49 -1.82
N SER A 173 -8.59 -9.05 -2.77
CA SER A 173 -8.07 -10.41 -2.68
C SER A 173 -6.97 -10.53 -1.62
N PHE A 174 -6.75 -11.74 -1.12
CA PHE A 174 -5.58 -12.06 -0.33
C PHE A 174 -4.43 -12.38 -1.28
N ASP A 175 -3.62 -11.37 -1.57
CA ASP A 175 -2.44 -11.50 -2.43
C ASP A 175 -1.40 -12.40 -1.73
N GLY A 176 -1.35 -13.70 -2.08
CA GLY A 176 -0.27 -14.66 -1.81
C GLY A 176 0.09 -14.98 -0.34
N ASN A 177 -0.26 -14.12 0.61
CA ASN A 177 0.18 -14.19 2.01
C ASN A 177 -0.54 -15.27 2.81
N HIS A 178 -1.65 -15.80 2.28
CA HIS A 178 -2.38 -16.92 2.86
C HIS A 178 -2.68 -17.97 1.77
N PRO A 179 -1.82 -18.99 1.60
CA PRO A 179 -1.89 -19.92 0.47
C PRO A 179 -3.25 -20.58 0.26
N LEU A 180 -3.96 -20.91 1.35
CA LEU A 180 -5.29 -21.52 1.30
C LEU A 180 -6.38 -20.55 0.84
N ARG A 181 -6.29 -19.28 1.27
CA ARG A 181 -7.31 -18.26 1.01
C ARG A 181 -7.09 -17.57 -0.33
N ALA A 182 -5.89 -17.69 -0.92
CA ALA A 182 -5.61 -17.24 -2.27
C ALA A 182 -6.51 -17.91 -3.33
N LYS A 183 -7.13 -19.06 -3.01
CA LYS A 183 -8.09 -19.75 -3.87
C LYS A 183 -9.54 -19.29 -3.69
N GLU A 184 -9.80 -18.41 -2.72
CA GLU A 184 -11.14 -17.91 -2.42
C GLU A 184 -11.61 -16.94 -3.51
N ASP A 185 -12.69 -17.27 -4.21
CA ASP A 185 -13.24 -16.47 -5.31
C ASP A 185 -14.72 -16.10 -5.17
N VAL A 186 -15.37 -16.55 -4.08
CA VAL A 186 -16.78 -16.26 -3.79
C VAL A 186 -16.98 -15.98 -2.31
N ARG A 187 -17.72 -14.89 -2.02
CA ARG A 187 -18.06 -14.46 -0.65
C ARG A 187 -19.52 -14.06 -0.54
N PRO A 188 -20.14 -14.17 0.65
CA PRO A 188 -21.46 -13.60 0.90
C PRO A 188 -21.35 -12.09 0.96
N ILE A 189 -22.30 -11.40 0.33
CA ILE A 189 -22.29 -9.93 0.21
C ILE A 189 -22.42 -9.20 1.57
N PHE A 190 -22.91 -9.87 2.61
CA PHE A 190 -23.20 -9.27 3.92
C PHE A 190 -21.99 -8.60 4.59
N TRP A 191 -20.77 -9.00 4.22
CA TRP A 191 -19.53 -8.42 4.76
C TRP A 191 -18.76 -7.56 3.75
N SER A 192 -19.36 -7.15 2.63
CA SER A 192 -18.72 -6.27 1.65
C SER A 192 -18.19 -4.98 2.30
N THR A 193 -18.98 -4.39 3.19
CA THR A 193 -18.65 -3.16 3.92
C THR A 193 -17.84 -3.39 5.20
N ARG A 194 -17.60 -4.66 5.58
CA ARG A 194 -16.88 -5.10 6.78
C ARG A 194 -15.91 -6.25 6.49
N PRO A 195 -14.96 -6.09 5.56
CA PRO A 195 -14.11 -7.18 5.11
C PRO A 195 -13.22 -7.74 6.23
N LYS A 196 -12.81 -6.90 7.20
CA LYS A 196 -12.02 -7.34 8.36
C LYS A 196 -12.78 -8.36 9.22
N ALA A 197 -14.08 -8.16 9.38
CA ALA A 197 -14.95 -9.05 10.15
C ALA A 197 -15.02 -10.43 9.50
N TYR A 198 -15.27 -10.46 8.19
CA TYR A 198 -15.32 -11.69 7.43
C TYR A 198 -14.03 -12.51 7.57
N VAL A 199 -12.89 -11.85 7.39
CA VAL A 199 -11.56 -12.50 7.45
C VAL A 199 -11.31 -13.09 8.83
N PHE A 200 -11.63 -12.35 9.88
CA PHE A 200 -11.46 -12.83 11.24
C PHE A 200 -12.37 -14.02 11.57
N ARG A 201 -13.64 -13.97 11.16
CA ARG A 201 -14.62 -15.05 11.42
C ARG A 201 -14.37 -16.32 10.63
N THR A 202 -13.63 -16.22 9.54
CA THR A 202 -13.26 -17.34 8.66
C THR A 202 -11.79 -17.70 8.77
N ARG A 203 -11.05 -17.17 9.75
CA ARG A 203 -9.59 -17.32 9.82
C ARG A 203 -9.15 -18.76 10.09
N ASP A 204 -9.99 -19.53 10.80
CA ASP A 204 -9.72 -20.90 11.22
C ASP A 204 -10.36 -21.93 10.27
N TRP A 205 -10.76 -21.49 9.07
CA TRP A 205 -11.26 -22.41 8.04
C TRP A 205 -10.10 -23.14 7.36
N ASP A 206 -10.22 -24.46 7.27
CA ASP A 206 -9.26 -25.30 6.55
C ASP A 206 -9.38 -25.14 5.03
N GLU A 207 -10.61 -24.91 4.53
CA GLU A 207 -10.93 -24.73 3.11
C GLU A 207 -11.80 -23.49 2.86
N PHE A 208 -11.48 -22.80 1.77
CA PHE A 208 -12.21 -21.61 1.31
C PHE A 208 -13.00 -21.91 0.03
N PRO A 209 -14.23 -21.38 -0.11
CA PRO A 209 -15.05 -21.58 -1.30
C PRO A 209 -14.36 -21.15 -2.60
N ASN A 210 -14.46 -22.01 -3.62
CA ASN A 210 -14.02 -21.75 -4.99
C ASN A 210 -15.15 -22.10 -5.97
N GLY A 211 -15.46 -21.20 -6.89
CA GLY A 211 -16.55 -21.30 -7.85
C GLY A 211 -17.92 -20.97 -7.25
N ARG A 212 -18.55 -21.95 -6.57
CA ARG A 212 -19.92 -21.79 -6.02
C ARG A 212 -19.91 -21.86 -4.50
N TRP A 213 -20.61 -20.91 -3.87
CA TRP A 213 -20.88 -20.96 -2.44
C TRP A 213 -21.76 -22.19 -2.12
N GLY A 214 -21.37 -22.99 -1.12
CA GLY A 214 -22.11 -24.16 -0.64
C GLY A 214 -21.59 -25.54 -1.07
N ASN A 215 -20.61 -25.61 -1.97
CA ASN A 215 -19.93 -26.87 -2.33
C ASN A 215 -18.75 -27.21 -1.41
N SER A 216 -18.33 -26.29 -0.54
CA SER A 216 -17.21 -26.48 0.37
C SER A 216 -17.71 -26.99 1.72
N SER A 217 -16.97 -27.92 2.32
CA SER A 217 -17.18 -28.46 3.67
C SER A 217 -16.86 -27.42 4.77
N SER A 218 -17.03 -26.12 4.47
CA SER A 218 -16.50 -25.03 5.28
C SER A 218 -17.15 -25.03 6.67
N PRO A 219 -16.36 -24.88 7.75
CA PRO A 219 -16.89 -24.75 9.10
C PRO A 219 -17.88 -23.60 9.22
N ALA A 220 -18.70 -23.63 10.27
CA ALA A 220 -19.53 -22.49 10.63
C ALA A 220 -18.67 -21.22 10.82
N PHE A 221 -19.26 -20.05 10.60
CA PHE A 221 -18.58 -18.80 10.93
C PHE A 221 -18.35 -18.74 12.44
N ASN A 222 -17.11 -18.45 12.85
CA ASN A 222 -16.81 -18.29 14.27
C ASN A 222 -17.58 -17.09 14.86
N ASP A 223 -17.93 -17.20 16.13
CA ASP A 223 -18.54 -16.10 16.86
C ASP A 223 -17.55 -14.94 17.03
N LEU A 224 -18.11 -13.74 17.11
CA LEU A 224 -17.36 -12.53 17.39
C LEU A 224 -17.03 -12.50 18.88
N ALA A 225 -15.84 -12.95 19.25
CA ALA A 225 -15.27 -12.68 20.57
C ALA A 225 -14.83 -11.22 20.67
N ASP A 226 -14.89 -10.63 21.87
CA ASP A 226 -14.55 -9.23 22.17
C ASP A 226 -13.16 -8.80 21.65
N TYR A 227 -12.22 -9.75 21.53
CA TYR A 227 -10.88 -9.50 21.01
C TYR A 227 -10.85 -9.02 19.55
N TYR A 228 -11.91 -9.26 18.77
CA TYR A 228 -12.07 -8.72 17.41
C TYR A 228 -12.02 -7.19 17.36
N LEU A 229 -12.66 -6.52 18.33
CA LEU A 229 -12.74 -5.06 18.37
C LEU A 229 -11.35 -4.42 18.50
N PHE A 230 -10.40 -5.11 19.15
CA PHE A 230 -9.02 -4.67 19.29
C PHE A 230 -8.27 -4.64 17.94
N TYR A 231 -8.67 -5.49 16.98
CA TYR A 231 -8.07 -5.56 15.64
C TYR A 231 -8.67 -4.56 14.64
N LEU A 232 -9.77 -3.89 14.98
CA LEU A 232 -10.32 -2.79 14.21
C LEU A 232 -9.49 -1.52 14.40
N LYS A 233 -8.23 -1.54 13.93
CA LYS A 233 -7.40 -0.33 13.88
C LYS A 233 -8.06 0.73 12.97
N GLY A 234 -8.07 1.98 13.43
CA GLY A 234 -8.59 3.14 12.70
C GLY A 234 -10.08 3.39 12.87
N GLN A 235 -10.70 2.95 13.97
CA GLN A 235 -12.05 3.39 14.34
C GLN A 235 -12.02 4.86 14.77
N PRO A 236 -13.02 5.67 14.39
CA PRO A 236 -13.13 7.04 14.87
C PRO A 236 -13.23 7.02 16.40
N THR A 237 -12.55 7.96 17.04
CA THR A 237 -12.63 8.21 18.48
C THR A 237 -14.08 8.56 18.87
N LYS A 238 -14.40 8.43 20.16
CA LYS A 238 -15.73 8.80 20.66
C LYS A 238 -16.09 10.25 20.30
N ASP A 239 -15.14 11.18 20.37
CA ASP A 239 -15.34 12.58 20.02
C ASP A 239 -15.66 12.76 18.53
N GLU A 240 -14.92 12.10 17.64
CA GLU A 240 -15.19 12.12 16.20
C GLU A 240 -16.56 11.52 15.87
N GLN A 241 -16.96 10.43 16.54
CA GLN A 241 -18.28 9.84 16.36
C GLN A 241 -19.40 10.79 16.79
N LEU A 242 -19.26 11.45 17.95
CA LEU A 242 -20.24 12.43 18.43
C LEU A 242 -20.34 13.64 17.49
N ARG A 243 -19.22 14.07 16.89
CA ARG A 243 -19.22 15.13 15.88
C ARG A 243 -19.87 14.73 14.56
N MET A 244 -19.77 13.46 14.16
CA MET A 244 -20.42 12.96 12.96
C MET A 244 -21.92 12.70 13.18
N TYR A 245 -22.28 12.02 14.27
CA TYR A 245 -23.64 11.52 14.50
C TYR A 245 -24.52 12.47 15.29
N GLY A 246 -23.94 13.46 15.97
CA GLY A 246 -24.63 14.32 16.92
C GLY A 246 -24.32 13.92 18.37
N GLN A 247 -24.32 14.90 19.27
CA GLN A 247 -24.09 14.67 20.69
C GLN A 247 -25.29 13.98 21.36
N GLU A 248 -26.50 14.34 20.92
CA GLU A 248 -27.76 13.80 21.41
C GLU A 248 -28.68 13.51 20.22
N LEU A 249 -29.33 12.34 20.22
CA LEU A 249 -30.25 11.91 19.18
C LEU A 249 -31.67 11.90 19.75
N GLU A 250 -32.35 13.04 19.65
CA GLU A 250 -33.66 13.25 20.27
C GLU A 250 -34.83 12.61 19.49
N SER A 251 -34.61 12.21 18.24
CA SER A 251 -35.65 11.64 17.38
C SER A 251 -35.10 10.68 16.32
N VAL A 252 -35.99 9.85 15.77
CA VAL A 252 -35.68 9.01 14.59
C VAL A 252 -35.25 9.86 13.40
N GLU A 253 -35.78 11.08 13.28
CA GLU A 253 -35.42 12.00 12.20
C GLU A 253 -33.94 12.43 12.29
N ALA A 254 -33.42 12.62 13.51
CA ALA A 254 -31.99 12.87 13.71
C ALA A 254 -31.13 11.67 13.23
N VAL A 255 -31.60 10.43 13.47
CA VAL A 255 -30.91 9.22 12.97
C VAL A 255 -30.93 9.18 11.44
N LYS A 256 -32.07 9.44 10.80
CA LYS A 256 -32.15 9.48 9.33
C LYS A 256 -31.19 10.48 8.71
N LYS A 257 -31.08 11.69 9.30
CA LYS A 257 -30.13 12.72 8.86
C LYS A 257 -28.69 12.22 8.85
N VAL A 258 -28.29 11.35 9.79
CA VAL A 258 -26.95 10.74 9.80
C VAL A 258 -26.74 9.83 8.59
N PHE A 259 -27.72 8.98 8.27
CA PHE A 259 -27.65 8.10 7.09
C PHE A 259 -27.66 8.89 5.78
N VAL A 260 -28.51 9.92 5.67
CA VAL A 260 -28.52 10.86 4.54
C VAL A 260 -27.18 11.59 4.42
N GLY A 261 -26.61 12.05 5.55
CA GLY A 261 -25.30 12.68 5.61
C GLY A 261 -24.19 11.76 5.10
N PHE A 262 -24.27 10.47 5.44
CA PHE A 262 -23.33 9.46 4.94
C PHE A 262 -23.44 9.26 3.43
N ILE A 263 -24.64 9.19 2.85
CA ILE A 263 -24.80 9.07 1.39
C ILE A 263 -24.40 10.36 0.66
N THR A 264 -24.75 11.52 1.21
CA THR A 264 -24.49 12.80 0.55
C THR A 264 -23.04 13.27 0.63
N GLN A 265 -22.29 12.82 1.64
CA GLN A 265 -20.93 13.27 1.97
C GLN A 265 -20.84 14.80 2.14
N GLN A 266 -21.94 15.43 2.56
CA GLN A 266 -22.00 16.85 2.89
C GLN A 266 -21.68 17.10 4.37
N PRO A 267 -21.06 18.25 4.73
CA PRO A 267 -20.88 18.62 6.12
C PRO A 267 -22.23 18.75 6.84
N ASN A 268 -22.30 18.25 8.08
CA ASN A 268 -23.43 18.46 8.96
C ASN A 268 -23.40 19.88 9.57
N GLU A 269 -24.32 20.15 10.51
CA GLU A 269 -24.45 21.46 11.19
C GLU A 269 -23.17 21.89 11.94
N GLN A 270 -22.27 20.95 12.26
CA GLN A 270 -20.98 21.21 12.91
C GLN A 270 -19.82 21.34 11.89
N GLY A 271 -20.11 21.33 10.59
CA GLY A 271 -19.10 21.39 9.53
C GLY A 271 -18.35 20.07 9.32
N VAL A 272 -18.84 18.95 9.87
CA VAL A 272 -18.19 17.64 9.80
C VAL A 272 -18.96 16.71 8.88
N LYS A 273 -18.25 16.00 7.99
CA LYS A 273 -18.85 15.00 7.10
C LYS A 273 -19.04 13.67 7.84
N VAL A 274 -20.16 13.00 7.59
CA VAL A 274 -20.37 11.64 8.08
C VAL A 274 -19.60 10.68 7.16
N THR A 275 -18.41 10.29 7.57
CA THR A 275 -17.53 9.43 6.76
C THR A 275 -17.76 7.93 7.00
N ARG A 276 -18.47 7.56 8.07
CA ARG A 276 -18.69 6.16 8.46
C ARG A 276 -20.04 5.97 9.12
N LEU A 277 -20.47 4.71 9.16
CA LEU A 277 -21.60 4.21 9.95
C LEU A 277 -21.15 2.98 10.75
N PRO A 278 -21.89 2.54 11.78
CA PRO A 278 -21.55 1.33 12.54
C PRO A 278 -21.40 0.05 11.70
N TRP A 279 -22.04 0.00 10.53
CA TRP A 279 -21.99 -1.12 9.59
C TRP A 279 -21.01 -0.92 8.42
N ASN A 280 -20.41 0.26 8.29
CA ASN A 280 -19.59 0.65 7.13
C ASN A 280 -18.21 1.07 7.62
N GLU A 281 -17.22 0.18 7.46
CA GLU A 281 -15.84 0.42 7.86
C GLU A 281 -15.04 1.20 6.79
N GLN A 282 -15.63 1.38 5.61
CA GLN A 282 -15.02 1.97 4.42
C GLN A 282 -15.89 3.10 3.87
N ASP A 283 -15.28 3.93 3.02
CA ASP A 283 -15.97 4.95 2.24
C ASP A 283 -16.95 4.31 1.24
N LEU A 284 -17.85 5.11 0.68
CA LEU A 284 -18.79 4.64 -0.33
C LEU A 284 -18.09 4.20 -1.61
N ASP A 285 -18.46 3.01 -2.10
CA ASP A 285 -18.01 2.53 -3.40
C ASP A 285 -18.56 3.43 -4.52
N ALA A 286 -17.77 3.60 -5.58
CA ALA A 286 -18.11 4.48 -6.71
C ALA A 286 -19.44 4.11 -7.38
N GLU A 287 -19.80 2.82 -7.39
CA GLU A 287 -21.06 2.31 -7.94
C GLU A 287 -22.30 2.80 -7.17
N THR A 288 -22.15 3.18 -5.89
CA THR A 288 -23.25 3.75 -5.07
C THR A 288 -23.82 5.02 -5.71
N ASN A 289 -22.98 5.78 -6.42
CA ASN A 289 -23.43 7.01 -7.08
C ASN A 289 -24.49 6.75 -8.17
N ILE A 290 -24.56 5.54 -8.73
CA ILE A 290 -25.54 5.17 -9.76
C ILE A 290 -26.97 5.14 -9.19
N ILE A 291 -27.11 4.79 -7.92
CA ILE A 291 -28.41 4.65 -7.21
C ILE A 291 -28.55 5.63 -6.03
N ARG A 292 -27.77 6.72 -6.06
CA ARG A 292 -27.68 7.67 -4.96
C ARG A 292 -29.04 8.25 -4.58
N ASP A 293 -29.82 8.72 -5.56
CA ASP A 293 -31.10 9.39 -5.29
C ASP A 293 -32.13 8.42 -4.69
N GLN A 294 -32.13 7.16 -5.12
CA GLN A 294 -32.97 6.12 -4.55
C GLN A 294 -32.59 5.82 -3.10
N LEU A 295 -31.28 5.77 -2.80
CA LEU A 295 -30.80 5.59 -1.44
C LEU A 295 -31.16 6.77 -0.54
N LEU A 296 -31.04 8.01 -1.04
CA LEU A 296 -31.47 9.20 -0.31
C LEU A 296 -32.96 9.13 0.03
N TRP A 297 -33.80 8.85 -0.97
CA TRP A 297 -35.23 8.67 -0.76
C TRP A 297 -35.54 7.59 0.30
N CYS A 298 -34.87 6.44 0.23
CA CYS A 298 -35.03 5.37 1.23
C CYS A 298 -34.70 5.87 2.65
N ASN A 299 -33.55 6.50 2.84
CA ASN A 299 -33.09 6.92 4.16
C ASN A 299 -33.94 8.06 4.74
N GLU A 300 -34.38 9.03 3.91
CA GLU A 300 -35.31 10.09 4.31
C GLU A 300 -36.67 9.54 4.75
N ASN A 301 -37.11 8.43 4.13
CA ASN A 301 -38.36 7.75 4.47
C ASN A 301 -38.22 6.66 5.53
N GLY A 302 -37.06 6.56 6.19
CA GLY A 302 -36.82 5.64 7.32
C GLY A 302 -36.43 4.21 6.94
N ILE A 303 -36.17 3.95 5.66
CA ILE A 303 -35.54 2.71 5.18
C ILE A 303 -34.02 2.90 5.29
N LEU A 304 -33.49 2.63 6.48
CA LEU A 304 -32.08 2.87 6.81
C LEU A 304 -31.17 1.84 6.14
N THR A 305 -30.50 2.23 5.06
CA THR A 305 -29.71 1.32 4.22
C THR A 305 -28.30 1.12 4.76
N VAL A 306 -27.81 -0.13 4.79
CA VAL A 306 -26.45 -0.47 5.25
C VAL A 306 -25.55 -1.06 4.14
N ASN A 307 -26.15 -1.57 3.07
CA ASN A 307 -25.47 -2.18 1.94
C ASN A 307 -26.36 -2.11 0.69
N SER A 308 -25.77 -1.96 -0.50
CA SER A 308 -26.47 -1.83 -1.78
C SER A 308 -25.53 -2.08 -2.95
N GLN A 309 -26.08 -2.47 -4.10
CA GLN A 309 -25.39 -2.48 -5.40
C GLN A 309 -26.41 -2.10 -6.49
N PRO A 310 -25.99 -1.44 -7.58
CA PRO A 310 -26.85 -1.24 -8.75
C PRO A 310 -27.00 -2.52 -9.56
N SER A 311 -28.09 -2.64 -10.34
CA SER A 311 -28.18 -3.70 -11.34
C SER A 311 -27.24 -3.38 -12.51
N VAL A 312 -26.48 -4.37 -12.99
CA VAL A 312 -25.54 -4.22 -14.11
C VAL A 312 -25.80 -5.32 -15.12
N ASN A 313 -26.08 -4.93 -16.37
CA ASN A 313 -26.36 -5.85 -17.46
C ASN A 313 -25.24 -5.82 -18.51
N GLY A 314 -24.16 -6.56 -18.26
CA GLY A 314 -23.08 -6.75 -19.22
C GLY A 314 -22.20 -5.51 -19.41
N ALA A 315 -21.82 -4.82 -18.32
CA ALA A 315 -20.84 -3.75 -18.41
C ALA A 315 -19.46 -4.34 -18.79
N PRO A 316 -18.61 -3.64 -19.56
CA PRO A 316 -17.26 -4.11 -19.83
C PRO A 316 -16.48 -4.37 -18.53
N SER A 317 -15.64 -5.40 -18.48
CA SER A 317 -14.81 -5.68 -17.30
C SER A 317 -13.83 -4.56 -16.93
N THR A 318 -13.57 -3.65 -17.86
CA THR A 318 -12.76 -2.44 -17.69
C THR A 318 -13.56 -1.20 -17.28
N ASP A 319 -14.86 -1.34 -17.01
CA ASP A 319 -15.71 -0.22 -16.58
C ASP A 319 -15.17 0.40 -15.27
N PRO A 320 -15.05 1.74 -15.17
CA PRO A 320 -14.42 2.40 -14.03
C PRO A 320 -15.25 2.35 -12.74
N LEU A 321 -16.56 2.10 -12.82
CA LEU A 321 -17.45 2.07 -11.66
C LEU A 321 -17.69 0.63 -11.20
N VAL A 322 -17.99 -0.27 -12.13
CA VAL A 322 -18.45 -1.64 -11.82
C VAL A 322 -17.51 -2.73 -12.35
N GLY A 323 -16.53 -2.40 -13.18
CA GLY A 323 -15.61 -3.36 -13.81
C GLY A 323 -14.68 -4.07 -12.84
N TRP A 324 -14.43 -5.36 -13.09
CA TRP A 324 -13.47 -6.19 -12.38
C TRP A 324 -13.09 -7.42 -13.22
N GLY A 325 -12.03 -8.12 -12.84
CA GLY A 325 -11.60 -9.37 -13.49
C GLY A 325 -10.53 -9.14 -14.55
N LYS A 326 -10.55 -9.90 -15.66
CA LYS A 326 -9.62 -9.74 -16.79
C LYS A 326 -10.21 -8.83 -17.87
N PRO A 327 -9.40 -8.08 -18.64
CA PRO A 327 -9.92 -7.23 -19.72
C PRO A 327 -10.61 -8.06 -20.82
N GLY A 328 -11.61 -7.48 -21.48
CA GLY A 328 -12.34 -8.12 -22.58
C GLY A 328 -13.51 -9.02 -22.14
N GLY A 329 -13.89 -8.98 -20.87
CA GLY A 329 -15.06 -9.67 -20.32
C GLY A 329 -16.25 -8.73 -20.09
N TYR A 330 -17.31 -9.29 -19.50
CA TYR A 330 -18.53 -8.57 -19.12
C TYR A 330 -18.90 -8.86 -17.67
N CYS A 331 -19.25 -7.82 -16.92
CA CYS A 331 -19.69 -7.86 -15.54
C CYS A 331 -21.22 -7.79 -15.47
N TYR A 332 -21.79 -8.57 -14.55
CA TYR A 332 -23.23 -8.58 -14.27
C TYR A 332 -23.46 -8.46 -12.77
N GLN A 333 -24.45 -7.66 -12.39
CA GLN A 333 -24.95 -7.52 -11.02
C GLN A 333 -26.47 -7.59 -11.08
N LYS A 334 -27.06 -8.37 -10.18
CA LYS A 334 -28.51 -8.42 -10.05
C LYS A 334 -29.05 -7.14 -9.45
#